data_AF-A0A427XKZ1-F1
#
_entry.id   AF-A0A427XKZ1-F1
#
_cell.length_a   1.000
_cell.length_b   1.000
_cell.length_c   1.000
_cell.angle_alpha   90.00
_cell.angle_beta   90.00
_cell.angle_gamma   90.00
#
_symmetry.space_group_name_H-M   'P 1'
#
loop_
_entity.id
_entity.type
_entity.pdbx_description
1 polymer ?
#
loop_
_entity_poly.entity_id
_entity_poly.type
_entity_poly.pdbx_seq_one_letter_code
_entity_poly.pdbx_strand_id
1 'polypeptide(L)'
;MLFARLVPSVLAILATVSAGGHKQENNQPVFKQVQVLCPGLQTEDNGCTRYTQGFDITGIVTTVQFFFPEVKSVCDCIQKCLDNPTTCANYIWDFHNATDIANGHRTCIIYSNFNLPSNVTVVYAPNDPQNVNIQFLEDTVQMGSTVPQAFTDVNATVPDDKAFSGPVWQLSNGSVQC
;
A
#
# COMPACT_ATOMS: atom_id res chain seq x y z
N MET A 1 -56.06 -3.72 70.97
CA MET A 1 -55.11 -4.58 71.70
C MET A 1 -54.95 -5.85 70.86
N LEU A 2 -54.18 -5.87 69.77
CA LEU A 2 -52.72 -6.00 69.64
C LEU A 2 -52.10 -7.00 70.63
N PHE A 3 -51.73 -8.19 70.14
CA PHE A 3 -50.45 -8.84 70.45
C PHE A 3 -49.94 -9.56 69.20
N ALA A 4 -48.75 -9.13 68.79
CA ALA A 4 -48.06 -9.46 67.56
C ALA A 4 -47.27 -10.78 67.68
N ARG A 5 -47.17 -11.49 66.56
CA ARG A 5 -46.33 -12.69 66.38
C ARG A 5 -44.87 -12.28 66.19
N LEU A 6 -43.98 -12.99 66.87
CA LEU A 6 -42.53 -12.94 66.69
C LEU A 6 -42.12 -13.42 65.29
N VAL A 7 -41.26 -12.66 64.62
CA VAL A 7 -40.55 -13.06 63.39
C VAL A 7 -39.05 -13.02 63.71
N PRO A 8 -38.25 -14.02 63.30
CA PRO A 8 -36.81 -13.99 63.54
C PRO A 8 -36.11 -13.03 62.59
N SER A 9 -35.18 -12.26 63.14
CA SER A 9 -34.34 -11.29 62.45
C SER A 9 -33.47 -11.95 61.39
N VAL A 10 -33.63 -11.54 60.13
CA VAL A 10 -32.66 -11.79 59.06
C VAL A 10 -31.60 -10.69 59.14
N LEU A 11 -30.36 -11.09 59.43
CA LEU A 11 -29.19 -10.22 59.39
C LEU A 11 -28.87 -9.91 57.92
N ALA A 12 -29.19 -8.70 57.46
CA ALA A 12 -28.82 -8.24 56.11
C ALA A 12 -27.34 -7.81 56.12
N ILE A 13 -26.47 -8.63 55.53
CA ILE A 13 -25.10 -8.24 55.22
C ILE A 13 -25.16 -7.37 53.96
N LEU A 14 -25.04 -6.06 54.12
CA LEU A 14 -24.80 -5.12 53.03
C LEU A 14 -23.38 -5.33 52.50
N ALA A 15 -23.23 -6.11 51.44
CA ALA A 15 -22.01 -6.12 50.64
C ALA A 15 -21.95 -4.80 49.87
N THR A 16 -21.15 -3.85 50.34
CA THR A 16 -20.77 -2.67 49.55
C THR A 16 -19.89 -3.12 48.40
N VAL A 17 -20.47 -3.28 47.20
CA VAL A 17 -19.68 -3.37 45.98
C VAL A 17 -19.12 -1.97 45.74
N SER A 18 -17.83 -1.77 46.02
CA SER A 18 -17.13 -0.62 45.48
C SER A 18 -17.15 -0.76 43.96
N ALA A 19 -17.86 0.14 43.29
CA ALA A 19 -17.71 0.34 41.86
C ALA A 19 -16.28 0.86 41.63
N GLY A 20 -15.32 -0.07 41.53
CA GLY A 20 -14.03 0.22 40.95
C GLY A 20 -14.29 0.68 39.54
N GLY A 21 -14.19 1.99 39.32
CA GLY A 21 -14.25 2.59 38.01
C GLY A 21 -13.10 2.05 37.18
N HIS A 22 -13.36 0.97 36.44
CA HIS A 22 -12.55 0.64 35.28
C HIS A 22 -12.74 1.79 34.30
N LYS A 23 -11.78 2.72 34.27
CA LYS A 23 -11.51 3.50 33.08
C LYS A 23 -11.29 2.47 31.96
N GLN A 24 -12.29 2.29 31.11
CA GLN A 24 -12.05 1.80 29.77
C GLN A 24 -11.13 2.83 29.12
N GLU A 25 -9.83 2.57 29.11
CA GLU A 25 -8.97 3.16 28.10
C GLU A 25 -9.55 2.71 26.76
N ASN A 26 -10.18 3.65 26.06
CA ASN A 26 -10.45 3.54 24.64
C ASN A 26 -9.09 3.48 23.92
N ASN A 27 -8.44 2.32 23.96
CA ASN A 27 -7.40 1.96 23.01
C ASN A 27 -8.09 1.60 21.69
N GLN A 28 -8.80 2.58 21.10
CA GLN A 28 -9.01 2.55 19.67
C GLN A 28 -7.61 2.59 19.05
N PRO A 29 -7.29 1.66 18.13
CA PRO A 29 -6.04 1.76 17.39
C PRO A 29 -6.00 3.16 16.77
N VAL A 30 -5.00 3.95 17.16
CA VAL A 30 -4.72 5.23 16.51
C VAL A 30 -4.17 4.86 15.15
N PHE A 31 -5.06 4.74 14.16
CA PHE A 31 -4.66 4.62 12.77
C PHE A 31 -3.87 5.89 12.46
N LYS A 32 -2.58 5.72 12.14
CA LYS A 32 -1.73 6.81 11.68
C LYS A 32 -2.44 7.44 10.48
N GLN A 33 -2.82 8.72 10.58
CA GLN A 33 -3.38 9.44 9.44
C GLN A 33 -2.35 9.42 8.32
N VAL A 34 -2.63 8.65 7.27
CA VAL A 34 -1.83 8.66 6.05
C VAL A 34 -2.25 9.88 5.25
N GLN A 35 -1.28 10.65 4.76
CA GLN A 35 -1.56 11.79 3.90
C GLN A 35 -2.20 11.30 2.60
N VAL A 36 -3.25 11.97 2.13
CA VAL A 36 -3.80 11.70 0.79
C VAL A 36 -2.81 12.24 -0.24
N LEU A 37 -2.22 11.35 -1.01
CA LEU A 37 -1.37 11.68 -2.15
C LEU A 37 -2.25 11.99 -3.37
N CYS A 38 -1.92 13.05 -4.09
CA CYS A 38 -2.63 13.47 -5.31
C CYS A 38 -4.15 13.62 -5.15
N PRO A 39 -4.63 14.58 -4.33
CA PRO A 39 -6.06 14.83 -4.17
C PRO A 39 -6.74 15.18 -5.50
N GLY A 40 -7.92 14.60 -5.73
CA GLY A 40 -8.72 14.83 -6.95
C GLY A 40 -8.63 13.72 -7.99
N LEU A 41 -7.81 12.69 -7.77
CA LEU A 41 -7.81 11.49 -8.62
C LEU A 41 -9.13 10.71 -8.46
N GLN A 42 -9.57 10.06 -9.54
CA GLN A 42 -10.79 9.26 -9.56
C GLN A 42 -10.59 7.89 -8.89
N THR A 43 -10.42 7.90 -7.58
CA THR A 43 -10.25 6.73 -6.71
C THR A 43 -11.22 6.79 -5.54
N GLU A 44 -11.36 5.69 -4.79
CA GLU A 44 -12.27 5.60 -3.63
C GLU A 44 -12.04 6.71 -2.59
N ASP A 45 -10.78 7.09 -2.38
CA ASP A 45 -10.36 8.06 -1.38
C ASP A 45 -10.09 9.46 -1.98
N ASN A 46 -10.50 9.73 -3.22
CA ASN A 46 -10.25 10.98 -3.96
C ASN A 46 -8.74 11.35 -4.01
N GLY A 47 -7.91 10.34 -4.24
CA GLY A 47 -6.45 10.34 -4.12
C GLY A 47 -5.93 8.97 -3.67
N CYS A 48 -4.65 8.88 -3.34
CA CYS A 48 -4.01 7.65 -2.88
C CYS A 48 -3.69 7.72 -1.39
N THR A 49 -4.12 6.71 -0.63
CA THR A 49 -3.82 6.54 0.80
C THR A 49 -3.00 5.29 1.10
N ARG A 50 -2.77 4.46 0.09
CA ARG A 50 -2.01 3.20 0.14
C ARG A 50 -0.77 3.38 -0.73
N TYR A 51 0.30 3.83 -0.11
CA TYR A 51 1.59 3.95 -0.76
C TYR A 51 2.72 3.72 0.25
N THR A 52 3.89 3.42 -0.30
CA THR A 52 5.14 3.36 0.43
C THR A 52 6.04 4.46 -0.08
N GLN A 53 6.56 5.26 0.84
CA GLN A 53 7.48 6.36 0.55
C GLN A 53 8.91 5.90 0.83
N GLY A 54 9.83 6.21 -0.09
CA GLY A 54 11.25 5.87 0.02
C GLY A 54 11.64 4.51 -0.55
N PHE A 55 10.69 3.71 -1.02
CA PHE A 55 10.97 2.35 -1.49
C PHE A 55 10.47 2.13 -2.91
N ASP A 56 11.23 1.35 -3.68
CA ASP A 56 10.89 0.87 -5.01
C ASP A 56 10.13 -0.47 -4.81
N ILE A 57 8.81 -0.46 -4.98
CA ILE A 57 8.02 -1.70 -4.97
C ILE A 57 8.01 -2.24 -6.38
N THR A 58 9.10 -2.92 -6.74
CA THR A 58 9.30 -3.52 -8.05
C THR A 58 8.21 -4.55 -8.34
N GLY A 59 7.56 -4.44 -9.50
CA GLY A 59 6.70 -5.49 -10.01
C GLY A 59 7.49 -6.52 -10.83
N ILE A 60 6.89 -7.70 -11.01
CA ILE A 60 7.61 -8.92 -11.43
C ILE A 60 7.07 -9.60 -12.69
N VAL A 61 6.20 -8.91 -13.44
CA VAL A 61 5.47 -9.50 -14.58
C VAL A 61 5.71 -8.72 -15.86
N THR A 62 5.19 -7.50 -15.92
CA THR A 62 5.32 -6.60 -17.07
C THR A 62 5.63 -5.20 -16.57
N THR A 63 6.38 -4.44 -17.35
CA THR A 63 6.69 -3.04 -17.09
C THR A 63 6.28 -2.17 -18.26
N VAL A 64 5.81 -0.96 -17.95
CA VAL A 64 5.79 0.16 -18.89
C VAL A 64 6.45 1.34 -18.20
N GLN A 65 7.36 2.01 -18.89
CA GLN A 65 8.10 3.15 -18.36
C GLN A 65 7.67 4.44 -19.08
N PHE A 66 7.51 5.50 -18.31
CA PHE A 66 7.22 6.85 -18.79
C PHE A 66 8.25 7.82 -18.22
N PHE A 67 8.71 8.74 -19.05
CA PHE A 67 9.85 9.60 -18.74
C PHE A 67 9.46 11.07 -18.72
N PHE A 68 10.30 11.90 -18.13
CA PHE A 68 10.21 13.34 -18.33
C PHE A 68 10.44 13.69 -19.82
N PRO A 69 9.67 14.63 -20.42
CA PRO A 69 8.69 15.54 -19.79
C PRO A 69 7.25 15.02 -19.81
N GLU A 70 6.99 13.80 -20.25
CA GLU A 70 5.63 13.23 -20.30
C GLU A 70 5.03 13.08 -18.91
N VAL A 71 5.85 12.64 -17.95
CA VAL A 71 5.51 12.53 -16.53
C VAL A 71 6.45 13.41 -15.73
N LYS A 72 5.90 14.29 -14.88
CA LYS A 72 6.69 15.28 -14.12
C LYS A 72 6.54 15.14 -12.62
N SER A 73 5.56 14.36 -12.18
CA SER A 73 5.22 14.19 -10.79
C SER A 73 4.72 12.77 -10.51
N VAL A 74 4.71 12.40 -9.23
CA VAL A 74 4.07 11.17 -8.78
C VAL A 74 2.59 11.12 -9.15
N CYS A 75 1.89 12.26 -9.19
CA CYS A 75 0.48 12.32 -9.57
C CYS A 75 0.26 12.02 -11.04
N ASP A 76 1.14 12.52 -11.91
CA ASP A 76 1.14 12.15 -13.32
C ASP A 76 1.40 10.64 -13.48
N CYS A 77 2.30 10.07 -12.66
CA CYS A 77 2.60 8.64 -12.70
C CYS A 77 1.41 7.77 -12.26
N ILE A 78 0.74 8.14 -11.16
CA ILE A 78 -0.49 7.47 -10.73
C ILE A 78 -1.56 7.59 -11.80
N GLN A 79 -1.71 8.77 -12.42
CA GLN A 79 -2.66 8.96 -13.52
C GLN A 79 -2.34 8.04 -14.70
N LYS A 80 -1.06 7.86 -15.08
CA LYS A 80 -0.68 6.88 -16.10
C LYS A 80 -1.11 5.47 -15.76
N CYS A 81 -1.01 5.09 -14.49
CA CYS A 81 -1.50 3.80 -14.03
C CYS A 81 -3.04 3.68 -14.14
N LEU A 82 -3.77 4.72 -13.73
CA LEU A 82 -5.23 4.80 -13.87
C LEU A 82 -5.68 4.72 -15.34
N ASP A 83 -4.93 5.35 -16.24
CA ASP A 83 -5.19 5.36 -17.68
C ASP A 83 -4.89 4.01 -18.36
N ASN A 84 -4.15 3.12 -17.69
CA ASN A 84 -3.74 1.81 -18.20
C ASN A 84 -4.24 0.65 -17.29
N PRO A 85 -5.54 0.52 -17.04
CA PRO A 85 -6.09 -0.39 -16.04
C PRO A 85 -5.91 -1.88 -16.37
N THR A 86 -5.62 -2.22 -17.63
CA THR A 86 -5.39 -3.60 -18.07
C THR A 86 -3.96 -4.08 -17.85
N THR A 87 -3.02 -3.16 -17.64
CA THR A 87 -1.59 -3.46 -17.49
C THR A 87 -0.99 -2.90 -16.21
N CYS A 88 -1.71 -2.05 -15.48
CA CYS A 88 -1.27 -1.49 -14.22
C CYS A 88 -2.02 -2.07 -13.01
N ALA A 89 -1.25 -2.51 -12.03
CA ALA A 89 -1.65 -2.85 -10.68
C ALA A 89 -0.79 -2.11 -9.63
N ASN A 90 0.41 -1.62 -10.00
CA ASN A 90 1.23 -0.74 -9.16
C ASN A 90 2.00 0.28 -10.00
N TYR A 91 2.36 1.39 -9.34
CA TYR A 91 3.27 2.41 -9.87
C TYR A 91 4.53 2.52 -9.00
N ILE A 92 5.58 3.06 -9.61
CA ILE A 92 6.84 3.47 -9.01
C ILE A 92 7.22 4.82 -9.59
N TRP A 93 7.58 5.76 -8.72
CA TRP A 93 8.08 7.07 -9.09
C TRP A 93 9.36 7.34 -8.32
N ASP A 94 10.51 7.15 -8.96
CA ASP A 94 11.83 7.23 -8.35
C ASP A 94 12.94 7.52 -9.37
N PHE A 95 14.18 7.58 -8.90
CA PHE A 95 15.36 7.60 -9.76
C PHE A 95 15.78 6.17 -10.10
N HIS A 96 15.10 5.57 -11.08
CA HIS A 96 15.19 4.13 -11.32
C HIS A 96 16.59 3.65 -11.74
N ASN A 97 17.36 4.49 -12.44
CA ASN A 97 18.68 4.12 -12.95
C ASN A 97 19.66 5.31 -12.94
N ALA A 98 20.93 5.03 -13.25
CA ALA A 98 21.99 6.03 -13.26
C ALA A 98 21.75 7.18 -14.27
N THR A 99 21.05 6.92 -15.38
CA THR A 99 20.69 7.95 -16.37
C THR A 99 19.65 8.90 -15.80
N ASP A 100 18.65 8.38 -15.08
CA ASP A 100 17.61 9.19 -14.44
C ASP A 100 18.23 10.12 -13.37
N ILE A 101 19.15 9.58 -12.57
CA ILE A 101 19.93 10.33 -11.59
C ILE A 101 20.73 11.45 -12.26
N ALA A 102 21.46 11.13 -13.33
CA ALA A 102 22.28 12.10 -14.06
C ALA A 102 21.44 13.22 -14.68
N ASN A 103 20.24 12.90 -15.15
CA ASN A 103 19.31 13.87 -15.75
C ASN A 103 18.52 14.67 -14.69
N GLY A 104 18.56 14.27 -13.42
CA GLY A 104 17.81 14.93 -12.34
C GLY A 104 16.29 14.77 -12.46
N HIS A 105 15.82 13.77 -13.20
CA HIS A 105 14.42 13.49 -13.40
C HIS A 105 14.09 12.05 -12.98
N ARG A 106 12.99 11.89 -12.25
CA ARG A 106 12.46 10.58 -11.88
C ARG A 106 11.74 9.96 -13.08
N THR A 107 11.71 8.65 -13.08
CA THR A 107 10.98 7.83 -14.05
C THR A 107 9.72 7.30 -13.39
N CYS A 108 8.66 7.21 -14.18
CA CYS A 108 7.46 6.49 -13.78
C CYS A 108 7.48 5.10 -14.37
N ILE A 109 7.27 4.09 -13.52
CA ILE A 109 7.16 2.71 -13.96
C ILE A 109 5.86 2.14 -13.46
N ILE A 110 5.09 1.53 -14.34
CA ILE A 110 3.87 0.82 -13.99
C ILE A 110 4.06 -0.68 -14.23
N TYR A 111 3.51 -1.51 -13.35
CA TYR A 111 3.56 -2.96 -13.48
C TYR A 111 2.20 -3.60 -13.28
N SER A 112 2.02 -4.80 -13.82
CA SER A 112 0.78 -5.58 -13.70
C SER A 112 0.66 -6.40 -12.41
N ASN A 113 1.72 -6.52 -11.58
CA ASN A 113 1.64 -7.22 -10.29
C ASN A 113 2.77 -6.82 -9.32
N PHE A 114 2.60 -7.08 -8.01
CA PHE A 114 3.52 -6.69 -6.94
C PHE A 114 4.75 -7.58 -6.80
N ASN A 115 5.73 -7.05 -6.06
CA ASN A 115 6.87 -7.76 -5.53
C ASN A 115 6.43 -9.05 -4.81
N LEU A 116 7.09 -10.16 -5.13
CA LEU A 116 6.78 -11.45 -4.54
C LEU A 116 7.48 -11.65 -3.18
N PRO A 117 6.92 -12.48 -2.28
CA PRO A 117 7.68 -12.99 -1.13
C PRO A 117 8.93 -13.74 -1.56
N SER A 118 9.99 -13.68 -0.76
CA SER A 118 11.34 -14.15 -1.12
C SER A 118 11.50 -15.63 -1.48
N ASN A 119 10.49 -16.46 -1.20
CA ASN A 119 10.48 -17.87 -1.55
C ASN A 119 9.44 -18.23 -2.62
N VAL A 120 8.97 -17.22 -3.37
CA VAL A 120 8.07 -17.40 -4.50
C VAL A 120 8.84 -17.10 -5.78
N THR A 121 8.65 -17.97 -6.76
CA THR A 121 9.20 -17.84 -8.10
C THR A 121 8.05 -17.95 -9.09
N VAL A 122 7.91 -16.97 -9.98
CA VAL A 122 7.01 -17.11 -11.13
C VAL A 122 7.74 -17.81 -12.25
N VAL A 123 7.20 -18.94 -12.69
CA VAL A 123 7.58 -19.57 -13.95
C VAL A 123 6.50 -19.19 -14.97
N TYR A 124 6.85 -18.34 -15.92
CA TYR A 124 5.97 -18.10 -17.06
C TYR A 124 6.06 -19.28 -18.03
N ALA A 125 4.96 -19.56 -18.72
CA ALA A 125 4.91 -20.48 -19.84
C ALA A 125 5.00 -19.65 -21.15
N PRO A 126 6.17 -19.12 -21.56
CA PRO A 126 6.30 -18.20 -22.70
C PRO A 126 5.77 -18.75 -24.02
N ASN A 127 5.76 -20.08 -24.16
CA ASN A 127 5.30 -20.79 -25.35
C ASN A 127 3.82 -21.18 -25.29
N ASP A 128 3.07 -20.73 -24.28
CA ASP A 128 1.64 -20.96 -24.21
C ASP A 128 0.92 -20.09 -25.27
N PRO A 129 0.16 -20.70 -26.21
CA PRO A 129 -0.55 -19.96 -27.26
C PRO A 129 -1.63 -19.01 -26.73
N GLN A 130 -1.96 -19.04 -25.43
CA GLN A 130 -2.88 -18.10 -24.80
C GLN A 130 -2.24 -16.75 -24.40
N ASN A 131 -0.90 -16.64 -24.41
CA ASN A 131 -0.23 -15.38 -24.07
C ASN A 131 -0.24 -14.40 -25.24
N VAL A 132 -1.04 -13.33 -25.14
CA VAL A 132 -1.13 -12.26 -26.16
C VAL A 132 -0.68 -10.91 -25.58
N ASN A 133 0.16 -10.18 -26.32
CA ASN A 133 0.60 -8.80 -26.03
C ASN A 133 1.38 -8.58 -24.71
N ILE A 134 2.00 -9.61 -24.13
CA ILE A 134 2.86 -9.49 -22.94
C ILE A 134 4.31 -9.28 -23.39
N GLN A 135 4.92 -8.14 -23.04
CA GLN A 135 6.37 -7.97 -23.14
C GLN A 135 7.04 -8.61 -21.91
N PHE A 136 7.94 -9.56 -22.15
CA PHE A 136 8.77 -10.15 -21.11
C PHE A 136 9.76 -9.10 -20.57
N LEU A 137 9.88 -9.01 -19.25
CA LEU A 137 11.12 -8.59 -18.63
C LEU A 137 12.13 -9.74 -18.83
N GLU A 138 13.02 -9.62 -19.81
CA GLU A 138 13.94 -10.72 -20.18
C GLU A 138 14.85 -11.18 -19.01
N ASP A 139 15.14 -12.49 -19.04
CA ASP A 139 16.31 -13.23 -18.54
C ASP A 139 16.55 -13.55 -17.06
N THR A 140 15.66 -13.24 -16.13
CA THR A 140 15.79 -13.82 -14.78
C THR A 140 14.49 -14.42 -14.27
N VAL A 141 14.62 -15.60 -13.66
CA VAL A 141 13.66 -16.11 -12.69
C VAL A 141 13.30 -14.95 -11.78
N GLN A 142 12.05 -14.49 -11.86
CA GLN A 142 11.55 -13.40 -11.03
C GLN A 142 11.38 -13.96 -9.62
N MET A 143 12.47 -13.86 -8.85
CA MET A 143 12.55 -14.31 -7.47
C MET A 143 12.10 -13.17 -6.58
N GLY A 144 11.16 -13.46 -5.67
CA GLY A 144 10.76 -12.48 -4.69
C GLY A 144 11.94 -12.01 -3.83
N SER A 145 11.79 -10.84 -3.21
CA SER A 145 12.79 -10.28 -2.30
C SER A 145 12.13 -9.32 -1.31
N THR A 146 12.90 -8.81 -0.35
CA THR A 146 12.50 -7.62 0.40
C THR A 146 12.35 -6.44 -0.54
N VAL A 147 11.43 -5.53 -0.24
CA VAL A 147 11.25 -4.28 -1.00
C VAL A 147 12.53 -3.43 -0.91
N PRO A 148 13.18 -3.06 -2.02
CA PRO A 148 14.39 -2.25 -2.01
C PRO A 148 14.13 -0.78 -1.63
N GLN A 149 15.11 -0.18 -0.96
CA GLN A 149 15.19 1.25 -0.72
C GLN A 149 15.49 1.97 -2.04
N ALA A 150 14.82 3.09 -2.30
CA ALA A 150 15.13 3.98 -3.42
C ALA A 150 16.22 4.97 -3.02
N PHE A 151 17.03 5.40 -4.00
CA PHE A 151 18.18 6.27 -3.77
C PHE A 151 18.26 7.41 -4.80
N THR A 152 18.81 8.55 -4.40
CA THR A 152 19.04 9.69 -5.32
C THR A 152 20.42 9.69 -5.96
N ASP A 153 21.27 8.72 -5.63
CA ASP A 153 22.65 8.62 -6.10
C ASP A 153 22.99 7.21 -6.59
N VAL A 154 23.94 7.15 -7.53
CA VAL A 154 24.33 5.89 -8.18
C VAL A 154 25.03 4.90 -7.24
N ASN A 155 25.54 5.36 -6.10
CA ASN A 155 26.22 4.51 -5.13
C ASN A 155 25.28 3.96 -4.05
N ALA A 156 23.97 4.24 -4.15
CA ALA A 156 22.97 3.83 -3.18
C ALA A 156 23.32 4.24 -1.74
N THR A 157 23.75 5.49 -1.55
CA THR A 157 24.18 6.03 -0.25
C THR A 157 23.23 7.06 0.33
N VAL A 158 22.41 7.69 -0.51
CA VAL A 158 21.47 8.76 -0.15
C VAL A 158 20.05 8.30 -0.45
N PRO A 159 19.29 7.88 0.59
CA PRO A 159 17.89 7.48 0.45
C PRO A 159 17.03 8.54 -0.25
N ASP A 160 16.16 8.12 -1.17
CA ASP A 160 15.19 8.99 -1.82
C ASP A 160 13.86 9.03 -1.07
N ASP A 161 13.76 9.90 -0.05
CA ASP A 161 12.51 10.10 0.69
C ASP A 161 11.36 10.66 -0.18
N LYS A 162 11.60 11.03 -1.44
CA LYS A 162 10.57 11.48 -2.39
C LYS A 162 10.24 10.45 -3.45
N ALA A 163 10.79 9.24 -3.34
CA ALA A 163 10.33 8.10 -4.10
C ALA A 163 8.98 7.62 -3.56
N PHE A 164 8.07 7.27 -4.45
CA PHE A 164 6.76 6.74 -4.09
C PHE A 164 6.42 5.52 -4.93
N SER A 165 6.01 4.47 -4.26
CA SER A 165 5.46 3.28 -4.91
C SER A 165 4.13 2.91 -4.26
N GLY A 166 3.17 2.43 -5.03
CA GLY A 166 1.88 2.06 -4.45
C GLY A 166 1.00 1.23 -5.37
N PRO A 167 0.04 0.47 -4.80
CA PRO A 167 -1.01 -0.19 -5.56
C PRO A 167 -1.93 0.81 -6.26
N VAL A 168 -2.46 0.40 -7.40
CA VAL A 168 -3.66 0.97 -8.02
C VAL A 168 -4.49 -0.19 -8.51
N TRP A 169 -5.59 -0.49 -7.82
CA TRP A 169 -6.41 -1.67 -8.07
C TRP A 169 -7.76 -1.32 -8.63
N GLN A 170 -8.06 -1.90 -9.78
CA GLN A 170 -9.42 -1.98 -10.29
C GLN A 170 -10.17 -3.03 -9.49
N LEU A 171 -11.13 -2.59 -8.67
CA LEU A 171 -11.95 -3.50 -7.87
C LEU A 171 -13.12 -4.05 -8.70
N SER A 172 -13.62 -5.23 -8.34
CA SER A 172 -14.68 -5.90 -9.10
C SER A 172 -16.03 -5.16 -9.10
N ASN A 173 -16.21 -4.20 -8.19
CA ASN A 173 -17.37 -3.30 -8.14
C ASN A 173 -17.19 -2.05 -9.04
N GLY A 174 -16.08 -1.94 -9.76
CA GLY A 174 -15.76 -0.83 -10.66
C GLY A 174 -15.13 0.39 -9.98
N SER A 175 -14.87 0.37 -8.67
CA SER A 175 -14.08 1.41 -8.01
C SER A 175 -12.58 1.18 -8.19
N VAL A 176 -11.79 2.23 -8.02
CA VAL A 176 -10.34 2.15 -8.05
C VAL A 176 -9.77 2.47 -6.69
N GLN A 177 -9.01 1.53 -6.14
CA GLN A 177 -8.33 1.70 -4.87
C GLN A 177 -6.87 2.12 -5.09
N CYS A 178 -6.48 3.13 -4.36
CA CYS A 178 -5.13 3.66 -4.20
C CYS A 178 -5.03 4.21 -2.78
#